data_AF-A0A2N4YT19-F1
#
_entry.id   AF-A0A2N4YT19-F1
#
_cell.length_a   1.000
_cell.length_b   1.000
_cell.length_c   1.000
_cell.angle_alpha   90.00
_cell.angle_beta   90.00
_cell.angle_gamma   90.00
#
_symmetry.space_group_name_H-M   'P 1'
#
loop_
_entity.id
_entity.type
_entity.pdbx_description
1 polymer ?
#
loop_
_entity_poly.entity_id
_entity_poly.type
_entity_poly.pdbx_seq_one_letter_code
_entity_poly.pdbx_strand_id
1 'polypeptide(L)' 'VYSPRVATTVEADRTCISNIHQGGTPPVEAAAVIVDLAKRMLEQKASGINMSR' A
#
# COMPACT_ATOMS: atom_id res chain seq x y z
N VAL A 1 0.92 -1.72 -5.27
CA VAL A 1 2.29 -1.80 -5.81
C VAL A 1 2.44 -0.72 -6.87
N TYR A 2 3.52 0.03 -6.85
CA TYR A 2 3.79 1.09 -7.81
C TYR A 2 4.45 0.51 -9.07
N SER A 3 3.86 0.76 -10.25
CA SER A 3 4.40 0.37 -11.57
C SER A 3 4.90 -1.10 -11.67
N PRO A 4 4.03 -2.10 -11.47
CA PRO A 4 4.45 -3.50 -11.41
C PRO A 4 4.91 -4.05 -12.77
N ARG A 5 5.86 -4.99 -12.74
CA ARG A 5 6.34 -5.75 -13.90
C ARG A 5 6.48 -7.22 -13.52
N VAL A 6 5.93 -8.12 -14.35
CA VAL A 6 5.92 -9.57 -14.08
C VAL A 6 7.33 -10.13 -13.83
N ALA A 7 8.33 -9.65 -14.58
CA ALA A 7 9.69 -10.19 -14.50
C ALA A 7 10.51 -9.68 -13.29
N THR A 8 10.17 -8.52 -12.72
CA THR A 8 11.05 -7.84 -11.75
C THR A 8 10.39 -7.47 -10.42
N THR A 9 9.06 -7.41 -10.35
CA THR A 9 8.37 -7.12 -9.10
C THR A 9 8.45 -8.31 -8.16
N VAL A 10 8.98 -8.09 -6.96
CA VAL A 10 9.03 -9.08 -5.88
C VAL A 10 7.98 -8.77 -4.82
N GLU A 11 7.68 -9.72 -3.94
CA GLU A 11 6.65 -9.51 -2.90
C GLU A 11 6.99 -8.38 -1.93
N ALA A 12 8.28 -8.13 -1.66
CA ALA A 12 8.71 -7.02 -0.82
C ALA A 12 8.37 -5.63 -1.40
N ASP A 13 8.07 -5.52 -2.70
CA ASP A 13 7.66 -4.27 -3.34
C ASP A 13 6.21 -3.89 -3.01
N ARG A 14 5.45 -4.77 -2.34
CA ARG A 14 4.04 -4.52 -2.00
C ARG A 14 3.92 -3.92 -0.60
N THR A 15 3.12 -2.87 -0.47
CA THR A 15 2.62 -2.44 0.83
C THR A 15 1.35 -3.23 1.15
N CYS A 16 1.33 -3.89 2.30
CA CYS A 16 0.19 -4.68 2.76
C CYS A 16 -0.55 -3.95 3.88
N ILE A 17 -1.88 -3.85 3.77
CA ILE A 17 -2.78 -3.45 4.85
C ILE A 17 -3.72 -4.64 5.07
N SER A 18 -3.69 -5.22 6.27
CA SER A 18 -4.43 -6.42 6.62
C SER A 18 -5.52 -6.14 7.66
N ASN A 19 -6.31 -7.17 7.99
CA ASN A 19 -7.30 -7.13 9.07
C ASN A 19 -8.37 -6.04 8.92
N ILE A 20 -8.78 -5.75 7.67
CA ILE A 20 -9.90 -4.86 7.38
C ILE A 20 -11.21 -5.64 7.53
N HIS A 21 -11.89 -5.45 8.66
CA HIS A 21 -13.21 -6.02 8.98
C HIS A 21 -13.77 -5.33 10.24
N GLN A 22 -15.01 -5.62 10.61
CA GLN A 22 -15.69 -4.97 11.76
C GLN A 22 -14.96 -5.18 13.10
N GLY A 23 -14.29 -6.32 13.30
CA GLY A 23 -13.47 -6.62 14.47
C GLY A 23 -11.98 -6.22 14.34
N GLY A 24 -11.61 -5.55 13.25
CA GLY A 24 -10.24 -5.10 12.95
C GLY A 24 -10.27 -3.62 12.61
N THR A 25 -9.56 -3.20 11.55
CA THR A 25 -9.71 -1.84 11.02
C THR A 25 -11.07 -1.71 10.34
N PRO A 26 -11.97 -0.81 10.79
CA PRO A 26 -13.25 -0.61 10.14
C PRO A 26 -13.06 -0.23 8.66
N PRO A 27 -13.86 -0.77 7.74
CA PRO A 27 -13.68 -0.53 6.29
C PRO A 27 -13.67 0.95 5.90
N VAL A 28 -14.45 1.79 6.59
CA VAL A 28 -14.52 3.23 6.33
C VAL A 28 -13.20 3.93 6.67
N GLU A 29 -12.58 3.56 7.78
CA GLU A 29 -11.27 4.11 8.18
C GLU A 29 -10.15 3.58 7.28
N ALA A 30 -10.18 2.28 6.97
CA ALA A 30 -9.21 1.66 6.07
C ALA A 30 -9.20 2.33 4.69
N ALA A 31 -10.35 2.78 4.19
CA ALA A 31 -10.43 3.51 2.93
C ALA A 31 -9.60 4.81 2.97
N ALA A 32 -9.66 5.57 4.07
CA ALA A 32 -8.85 6.78 4.24
C ALA A 32 -7.35 6.46 4.26
N VAL A 33 -6.95 5.39 4.96
CA VAL A 33 -5.55 4.92 5.00
C VAL A 33 -5.05 4.52 3.61
N ILE A 34 -5.88 3.82 2.82
CA ILE A 34 -5.52 3.41 1.46
C ILE A 34 -5.35 4.63 0.54
N VAL A 35 -6.24 5.63 0.65
CA VAL A 35 -6.14 6.87 -0.15
C VAL A 35 -4.85 7.63 0.17
N ASP A 36 -4.51 7.78 1.45
CA ASP A 36 -3.24 8.38 1.86
C ASP A 36 -2.03 7.60 1.32
N LEU A 37 -2.04 6.27 1.48
CA LEU A 37 -0.98 5.41 0.99
C LEU A 37 -0.79 5.54 -0.53
N ALA A 38 -1.88 5.56 -1.29
CA ALA A 38 -1.83 5.71 -2.75
C ALA A 38 -1.21 7.05 -3.17
N LYS A 39 -1.54 8.15 -2.47
CA LYS A 39 -0.92 9.46 -2.71
C LYS A 39 0.59 9.42 -2.47
N ARG A 40 1.03 8.88 -1.33
CA ARG A 40 2.45 8.73 -1.01
C ARG A 40 3.20 7.85 -2.00
N MET A 41 2.59 6.77 -2.48
CA MET A 41 3.18 5.92 -3.52
C MET A 41 3.43 6.70 -4.82
N LEU A 42 2.51 7.59 -5.20
CA LEU A 42 2.66 8.41 -6.42
C LEU A 42 3.71 9.52 -6.25
N GLU A 43 3.73 10.18 -5.09
CA GLU A 43 4.71 11.23 -4.76
C GLU A 43 6.14 10.70 -4.74
N GLN A 44 6.36 9.57 -4.07
CA GLN A 44 7.69 8.97 -3.93
C GLN A 44 8.06 8.07 -5.11
N LYS A 45 7.10 7.72 -5.97
CA LYS A 45 7.26 6.73 -7.05
C LYS A 45 7.79 5.38 -6.55
N ALA A 46 7.33 4.96 -5.38
CA ALA A 46 7.80 3.77 -4.68
C ALA A 46 6.65 3.06 -3.95
N SER A 47 6.82 1.77 -3.64
CA SER A 47 5.90 0.98 -2.80
C SER A 47 6.67 -0.06 -1.97
N GLY A 48 6.01 -0.63 -0.97
CA GLY A 48 6.59 -1.68 -0.12
C GLY A 48 7.79 -1.18 0.67
N ILE A 49 8.85 -1.99 0.72
CA ILE A 49 10.08 -1.67 1.45
C ILE A 49 10.80 -0.42 0.93
N ASN A 50 10.49 0.02 -0.28
CA ASN A 50 11.14 1.15 -0.94
C ASN A 50 10.51 2.51 -0.57
N MET A 51 9.44 2.54 0.24
CA MET A 51 8.80 3.79 0.69
C MET A 51 9.53 4.40 1.89
N SER A 52 9.77 5.71 1.85
CA SER A 52 10.23 6.45 3.02
C SER A 52 9.07 6.73 3.98
N ARG A 53 9.37 6.76 5.27
CA ARG A 53 8.42 7.14 6.33
C ARG A 53 7.98 8.59 6.19
#